data_AF-A0A925NB52-F1
#
_entry.id   AF-A0A925NB52-F1
#
_cell.length_a   1.000
_cell.length_b   1.000
_cell.length_c   1.000
_cell.angle_alpha   90.00
_cell.angle_beta   90.00
_cell.angle_gamma   90.00
#
_symmetry.space_group_name_H-M   'P 1'
#
loop_
_entity.id
_entity.type
_entity.pdbx_description
1 polymer ?
#
loop_
_entity_poly.entity_id
_entity_poly.type
_entity_poly.pdbx_seq_one_letter_code
_entity_poly.pdbx_strand_id
1 'polypeptide(L)' 'MNYLLPERLDRLAREYALGTLSGGARRRFELVLAQAPAAVRAVAAWQERFTVLSAGLP' A
#
# COMPACT_ATOMS: atom_id res chain seq x y z
N MET A 1 7.55 -12.16 -12.46
CA MET A 1 6.35 -11.53 -11.88
C MET A 1 6.72 -10.08 -11.53
N ASN A 2 6.37 -9.11 -12.39
CA ASN A 2 6.93 -7.76 -12.30
C ASN A 2 6.13 -6.89 -11.32
N TYR A 3 6.52 -6.89 -10.05
CA TYR A 3 5.89 -6.08 -9.00
C TYR A 3 6.15 -4.57 -9.16
N LEU A 4 7.05 -4.18 -10.07
CA LEU A 4 7.41 -2.78 -10.36
C LEU A 4 6.46 -2.08 -11.36
N LEU A 5 5.43 -2.78 -11.85
CA LEU A 5 4.39 -2.12 -12.65
C LEU A 5 3.62 -1.14 -11.76
N PRO A 6 3.55 0.15 -12.14
CA PRO A 6 2.95 1.19 -11.30
C PRO A 6 1.49 0.89 -10.92
N GLU A 7 0.72 0.31 -11.83
CA GLU A 7 -0.68 -0.10 -11.55
C GLU A 7 -0.79 -1.21 -10.49
N ARG A 8 0.13 -2.19 -10.51
CA ARG A 8 0.11 -3.28 -9.53
C ARG A 8 0.56 -2.82 -8.16
N LEU A 9 1.57 -1.94 -8.14
CA LEU A 9 2.11 -1.36 -6.93
C LEU A 9 1.07 -0.44 -6.27
N ASP A 10 0.36 0.40 -7.04
CA ASP A 10 -0.74 1.23 -6.51
C ASP A 10 -1.86 0.36 -5.93
N ARG A 11 -2.28 -0.69 -6.65
CA ARG A 11 -3.32 -1.60 -6.17
C ARG A 11 -2.93 -2.30 -4.87
N LEU A 12 -1.71 -2.85 -4.80
CA LEU A 12 -1.21 -3.51 -3.59
C LEU A 12 -1.05 -2.52 -2.44
N ALA A 13 -0.58 -1.30 -2.71
CA ALA A 13 -0.47 -0.25 -1.70
C ALA A 13 -1.84 0.13 -1.13
N ARG A 14 -2.87 0.22 -1.97
CA ARG A 14 -4.26 0.46 -1.53
C ARG A 14 -4.80 -0.68 -0.67
N GLU A 15 -4.67 -1.92 -1.13
CA GLU A 15 -5.12 -3.11 -0.38
C GLU A 15 -4.38 -3.25 0.96
N TYR A 16 -3.11 -2.83 1.01
CA TYR A 16 -2.29 -2.86 2.22
C TYR A 16 -2.75 -1.78 3.20
N ALA A 17 -2.94 -0.55 2.71
CA ALA A 17 -3.40 0.57 3.52
C ALA A 17 -4.84 0.38 4.04
N LEU A 18 -5.70 -0.30 3.29
CA LEU A 18 -7.05 -0.72 3.72
C LEU A 18 -7.04 -1.90 4.70
N GLY A 19 -5.92 -2.63 4.83
CA GLY A 19 -5.84 -3.84 5.65
C GLY A 19 -6.58 -5.05 5.06
N THR A 20 -7.04 -4.99 3.80
CA THR A 20 -7.78 -6.08 3.13
C THR A 20 -6.87 -7.15 2.54
N LEU A 21 -5.55 -6.97 2.66
CA LEU A 21 -4.54 -7.83 2.07
C LEU A 21 -4.38 -9.14 2.87
N SER A 22 -4.61 -10.28 2.22
CA SER A 22 -4.48 -11.60 2.86
C SER A 22 -3.05 -11.82 3.39
N GLY A 23 -2.88 -12.47 4.54
CA GLY A 23 -1.60 -12.54 5.27
C GLY A 23 -0.39 -12.99 4.44
N GLY A 24 -0.56 -13.94 3.51
CA GLY A 24 0.51 -14.38 2.60
C GLY A 24 0.88 -13.37 1.50
N ALA A 25 -0.05 -12.51 1.09
CA ALA A 25 0.23 -11.42 0.16
C ALA A 25 0.80 -10.20 0.91
N ARG A 26 0.39 -9.97 2.17
CA ARG A 26 0.97 -8.92 3.04
C ARG A 26 2.47 -9.11 3.22
N ARG A 27 2.88 -10.33 3.59
CA ARG A 27 4.30 -10.65 3.85
C ARG A 27 5.18 -10.49 2.61
N ARG A 28 4.64 -10.81 1.43
CA ARG A 28 5.33 -10.57 0.15
C ARG A 28 5.44 -9.09 -0.17
N PHE A 29 4.40 -8.31 0.11
CA PHE A 29 4.41 -6.87 -0.11
C PHE A 29 5.34 -6.14 0.86
N GLU A 30 5.48 -6.60 2.11
CA GLU A 30 6.46 -6.08 3.06
C GLU A 30 7.90 -6.27 2.58
N LEU A 31 8.22 -7.40 1.92
CA LEU A 31 9.51 -7.59 1.26
C LEU A 31 9.72 -6.64 0.07
N VAL A 32 8.66 -6.25 -0.63
CA VAL A 32 8.73 -5.25 -1.70
C VAL A 32 8.90 -3.85 -1.11
N LEU A 33 8.22 -3.52 0.00
CA LEU A 33 8.38 -2.26 0.71
C LEU A 33 9.83 -2.06 1.20
N ALA A 34 10.46 -3.13 1.71
CA ALA A 34 11.85 -3.09 2.14
C ALA A 34 12.84 -2.86 0.99
N GLN A 35 12.52 -3.29 -0.23
CA GLN A 35 13.42 -3.22 -1.39
C GLN A 35 13.13 -2.08 -2.35
N ALA A 36 11.92 -1.51 -2.32
CA ALA A 36 11.46 -0.51 -3.27
C ALA A 36 10.91 0.74 -2.57
N PRO A 37 11.65 1.87 -2.55
CA PRO A 37 11.15 3.11 -1.96
C PRO A 37 9.90 3.67 -2.67
N ALA A 38 9.67 3.29 -3.93
CA ALA A 38 8.43 3.60 -4.64
C ALA A 38 7.19 2.96 -3.98
N ALA A 39 7.31 1.74 -3.44
CA ALA A 39 6.24 1.07 -2.71
C ALA A 39 5.91 1.80 -1.40
N VAL A 40 6.95 2.26 -0.68
CA VAL A 40 6.80 3.02 0.56
C VAL A 40 6.04 4.31 0.32
N ARG A 41 6.40 5.07 -0.73
CA ARG A 41 5.72 6.31 -1.10
C ARG A 41 4.26 6.09 -1.49
N ALA A 42 3.96 5.02 -2.23
CA ALA A 42 2.59 4.70 -2.60
C ALA A 42 1.72 4.36 -1.36
N VAL A 43 2.25 3.55 -0.44
CA VAL A 43 1.55 3.24 0.82
C VAL A 43 1.32 4.50 1.65
N ALA A 44 2.35 5.35 1.81
CA ALA A 44 2.23 6.59 2.57
C ALA A 44 1.16 7.53 1.99
N ALA A 45 1.10 7.67 0.65
CA ALA A 45 0.07 8.46 -0.01
C ALA A 45 -1.35 7.92 0.23
N TRP A 46 -1.52 6.59 0.25
CA TRP A 46 -2.81 5.97 0.60
C TRP A 46 -3.14 6.14 2.08
N GLN A 47 -2.17 5.97 2.99
CA GLN A 47 -2.37 6.20 4.43
C GLN A 47 -2.79 7.64 4.71
N GLU A 48 -2.15 8.64 4.11
CA GLU A 48 -2.53 10.05 4.27
C GLU A 48 -3.96 10.32 3.78
N ARG A 49 -4.35 9.75 2.63
CA ARG A 49 -5.73 9.82 2.13
C ARG A 49 -6.73 9.18 3.11
N PHE A 50 -6.39 8.03 3.71
CA PHE A 50 -7.24 7.41 4.73
C PHE A 50 -7.31 8.24 6.00
N THR A 51 -6.20 8.83 6.46
CA THR A 51 -6.18 9.73 7.60
C THR A 51 -7.11 10.93 7.38
N VAL A 52 -7.07 11.54 6.19
CA VAL A 52 -7.97 12.65 5.82
C VAL A 52 -9.43 12.19 5.80
N LEU A 53 -9.73 11.03 5.21
CA LEU A 53 -11.09 10.46 5.18
C LEU A 53 -11.60 10.10 6.59
N SER A 54 -10.73 9.59 7.47
CA SER A 54 -11.10 9.28 8.86
C SER A 54 -11.23 10.51 9.74
N ALA A 55 -10.39 11.54 9.51
CA ALA A 55 -10.41 12.79 10.27
C ALA A 55 -11.55 13.73 9.83
N GLY A 56 -12.11 13.51 8.64
CA GLY A 56 -13.28 14.22 8.14
C GLY A 56 -14.62 13.76 8.73
N LEU A 57 -14.62 12.88 9.73
CA LEU A 57 -15.82 12.52 10.50
C LEU A 57 -15.90 13.39 11.77
N PRO A 58 -16.70 14.48 11.77
CA PRO A 58 -17.14 15.15 13.00
C PRO A 58 -18.09 14.29 13.83
#